data_AF-A0A7Y2TB35-F1
#
_entry.id   AF-A0A7Y2TB35-F1
#
_cell.length_a   1.000
_cell.length_b   1.000
_cell.length_c   1.000
_cell.angle_alpha   90.00
_cell.angle_beta   90.00
_cell.angle_gamma   90.00
#
_symmetry.space_group_name_H-M   'P 1'
#
loop_
_entity.id
_entity.type
_entity.pdbx_description
1 polymer ?
#
loop_
_entity_poly.entity_id
_entity_poly.type
_entity_poly.pdbx_seq_one_letter_code
_entity_poly.pdbx_strand_id
1 'polypeptide(L)'
;MDLTVFPFINSSRSRISVTLIDYQAGYAKLTIQDYDNRERYTYFAAEDISLYTDIIDGYIPESVIIRTEDFSGKIKIELRKSL
;
A
#
# COMPACT_ATOMS: atom_id res chain seq x y z
N MET A 1 -14.12 4.68 -2.36
CA MET A 1 -13.45 5.22 -3.56
C MET A 1 -12.27 4.32 -3.89
N ASP A 2 -12.04 4.05 -5.17
CA ASP A 2 -10.89 3.27 -5.64
C ASP A 2 -9.87 4.19 -6.32
N LEU A 3 -8.61 4.10 -5.91
CA LEU A 3 -7.47 4.80 -6.50
C LEU A 3 -6.43 3.76 -6.92
N THR A 4 -5.95 3.85 -8.15
CA THR A 4 -4.86 3.00 -8.66
C THR A 4 -3.66 3.87 -9.01
N VAL A 5 -2.48 3.48 -8.53
CA VAL A 5 -1.21 4.18 -8.76
C VAL A 5 -0.20 3.20 -9.34
N PHE A 6 0.59 3.63 -10.31
CA PHE A 6 1.62 2.82 -10.96
C PHE A 6 3.01 3.28 -10.50
N PRO A 7 3.61 2.62 -9.49
CA PRO A 7 4.94 2.98 -9.02
C PRO A 7 6.02 2.60 -10.05
N PHE A 8 6.98 3.49 -10.29
CA PHE A 8 8.16 3.17 -11.08
C PHE A 8 9.22 2.45 -10.23
N ILE A 9 8.98 1.17 -9.93
CA ILE A 9 9.92 0.34 -9.16
C ILE A 9 10.18 -0.97 -9.89
N ASN A 10 11.40 -1.09 -10.43
CA ASN A 10 11.92 -2.34 -10.96
C ASN A 10 12.85 -2.99 -9.92
N SER A 11 12.27 -3.67 -8.93
CA SER A 11 12.98 -4.47 -7.93
C SER A 11 12.07 -5.59 -7.42
N SER A 12 12.61 -6.81 -7.36
CA SER A 12 11.92 -7.96 -6.77
C SER A 12 11.87 -7.91 -5.25
N ARG A 13 12.65 -6.99 -4.64
CA ARG A 13 12.69 -6.73 -3.21
C ARG A 13 12.46 -5.25 -2.93
N SER A 14 11.36 -4.94 -2.28
CA SER A 14 10.92 -3.57 -2.02
C SER A 14 10.44 -3.44 -0.58
N ARG A 15 10.64 -2.28 0.04
CA ARG A 15 10.02 -1.95 1.32
C ARG A 15 8.79 -1.10 1.06
N ILE A 16 7.67 -1.49 1.64
CA ILE A 16 6.47 -0.67 1.70
C ILE A 16 6.35 -0.07 3.10
N SER A 17 6.03 1.21 3.17
CA SER A 17 5.62 1.89 4.40
C SER A 17 4.28 2.58 4.15
N VAL A 18 3.33 2.38 5.06
CA VAL A 18 2.00 3.00 5.04
C VAL A 18 1.85 3.81 6.31
N THR A 19 1.59 5.10 6.18
CA THR A 19 1.37 6.01 7.31
C THR A 19 -0.02 6.59 7.24
N LEU A 20 -0.77 6.49 8.34
CA LEU A 20 -2.04 7.16 8.51
C LEU A 20 -1.80 8.52 9.18
N ILE A 21 -2.29 9.60 8.58
CA ILE A 21 -2.12 10.97 9.08
C ILE A 21 -3.50 11.56 9.29
N ASP A 22 -3.74 12.10 10.48
CA ASP A 22 -5.03 12.68 10.88
C ASP A 22 -6.22 11.71 10.67
N TYR A 23 -5.99 10.39 10.85
CA TYR A 23 -7.04 9.38 10.72
C TYR A 23 -8.07 9.54 11.84
N GLN A 24 -9.34 9.53 11.47
CA GLN A 24 -10.45 9.70 12.41
C GLN A 24 -11.45 8.53 12.40
N ALA A 25 -11.73 7.96 11.24
CA ALA A 25 -12.71 6.89 11.07
C ALA A 25 -12.62 6.26 9.67
N GLY A 26 -13.29 5.12 9.52
CA GLY A 26 -13.50 4.44 8.25
C GLY A 26 -12.40 3.43 7.94
N TYR A 27 -12.39 2.94 6.71
CA TYR A 27 -11.54 1.82 6.30
C TYR A 27 -10.74 2.14 5.07
N ALA A 28 -9.49 1.62 5.02
CA ALA A 28 -8.68 1.59 3.82
C ALA A 28 -8.07 0.21 3.57
N LYS A 29 -8.28 -0.34 2.38
CA LYS A 29 -7.55 -1.47 1.81
C LYS A 29 -6.44 -0.95 0.91
N LEU A 30 -5.22 -1.44 1.09
CA LEU A 30 -4.15 -1.28 0.12
C LEU A 30 -3.76 -2.64 -0.42
N THR A 31 -3.72 -2.78 -1.74
CA THR A 31 -3.32 -4.00 -2.44
C THR A 31 -2.20 -3.68 -3.42
N ILE A 32 -1.19 -4.54 -3.51
CA ILE A 32 -0.15 -4.46 -4.53
C ILE A 32 -0.30 -5.63 -5.49
N GLN A 33 -0.28 -5.31 -6.78
CA GLN A 33 -0.30 -6.29 -7.86
C GLN A 33 1.04 -6.31 -8.59
N ASP A 34 1.41 -7.49 -9.10
CA ASP A 34 2.49 -7.65 -10.07
C ASP A 34 1.99 -7.56 -11.52
N TYR A 35 2.91 -7.61 -12.49
CA TYR A 35 2.59 -7.60 -13.92
C TYR A 35 1.74 -8.77 -14.42
N ASP A 36 1.59 -9.84 -13.62
CA ASP A 36 0.68 -10.96 -13.91
C ASP A 36 -0.73 -10.69 -13.35
N ASN A 37 -1.02 -9.46 -12.88
CA ASN A 37 -2.23 -9.05 -12.17
C ASN A 37 -2.52 -9.87 -10.91
N ARG A 38 -1.49 -10.47 -10.29
CA ARG A 38 -1.67 -11.24 -9.05
C ARG A 38 -1.59 -10.30 -7.86
N GLU A 39 -2.56 -10.39 -6.96
CA GLU A 39 -2.45 -9.71 -5.66
C GLU A 39 -1.34 -10.38 -4.85
N ARG A 40 -0.30 -9.62 -4.54
CA ARG A 40 0.88 -10.15 -3.83
C ARG A 40 1.03 -9.62 -2.41
N TYR A 41 0.31 -8.55 -2.08
CA TYR A 41 0.29 -7.96 -0.76
C TYR A 41 -1.05 -7.27 -0.54
N THR A 42 -1.57 -7.36 0.69
CA THR A 42 -2.77 -6.64 1.12
C THR A 42 -2.58 -6.12 2.55
N TYR A 43 -2.96 -4.87 2.77
CA TYR A 43 -2.98 -4.22 4.06
C TYR A 43 -4.35 -3.61 4.33
N PHE A 44 -4.81 -3.74 5.57
CA PHE A 44 -6.06 -3.15 6.05
C PHE A 44 -5.74 -2.13 7.13
N ALA A 45 -6.06 -0.87 6.88
CA ALA A 45 -5.99 0.20 7.86
C ALA A 45 -7.36 0.30 8.54
N ALA A 46 -7.41 0.01 9.85
CA ALA A 46 -8.68 -0.04 10.59
C ALA A 46 -8.65 0.63 11.97
N GLU A 47 -7.50 0.72 12.66
CA GLU A 47 -7.20 1.64 13.79
C GLU A 47 -5.87 1.25 14.47
N ASP A 48 -5.27 2.18 15.21
CA ASP A 48 -4.07 2.06 16.07
C ASP A 48 -2.66 1.93 15.45
N ILE A 49 -2.51 1.86 14.13
CA ILE A 49 -1.18 1.84 13.49
C ILE A 49 -0.93 3.14 12.71
N SER A 50 -0.20 4.07 13.33
CA SER A 50 0.23 5.32 12.67
C SER A 50 1.25 5.06 11.56
N LEU A 51 2.06 4.01 11.68
CA LEU A 51 3.04 3.58 10.70
C LEU A 51 3.11 2.06 10.63
N TYR A 52 2.79 1.51 9.46
CA TYR A 52 3.05 0.13 9.10
C TYR A 52 4.24 0.07 8.12
N THR A 53 5.09 -0.94 8.22
CA THR A 53 6.18 -1.18 7.26
C THR A 53 6.40 -2.66 7.08
N ASP A 54 6.60 -3.10 5.84
CA ASP A 54 6.90 -4.50 5.50
C ASP A 54 7.85 -4.61 4.30
N ILE A 55 8.42 -5.80 4.15
CA ILE A 55 9.24 -6.18 2.99
C ILE A 55 8.40 -7.02 2.05
N ILE A 56 8.30 -6.52 0.83
CA ILE A 56 7.78 -7.21 -0.32
C ILE A 56 8.94 -7.89 -1.02
N ASP A 57 8.91 -9.21 -1.14
CA ASP A 57 9.98 -9.99 -1.74
C ASP A 57 9.42 -11.01 -2.75
N GLY A 58 10.22 -11.30 -3.78
CA GLY A 58 9.91 -12.29 -4.81
C GLY A 58 9.01 -11.81 -5.96
N TYR A 59 8.68 -10.51 -6.07
CA TYR A 59 7.93 -9.97 -7.20
C TYR A 59 8.15 -8.46 -7.40
N ILE A 60 7.91 -7.98 -8.63
CA ILE A 60 8.03 -6.57 -9.00
C ILE A 60 6.63 -5.93 -8.94
N PRO A 61 6.42 -4.90 -8.11
CA PRO A 61 5.15 -4.17 -8.04
C PRO A 61 4.85 -3.44 -9.37
N GLU A 62 3.68 -3.71 -9.95
CA GLU A 62 3.15 -2.97 -11.10
C GLU A 62 2.22 -1.85 -10.65
N SER A 63 1.29 -2.16 -9.74
CA SER A 63 0.27 -1.22 -9.28
C SER A 63 0.01 -1.31 -7.78
N VAL A 64 -0.38 -0.18 -7.21
CA VAL A 64 -0.91 -0.04 -5.85
C VAL A 64 -2.36 0.39 -5.98
N ILE A 65 -3.27 -0.47 -5.50
CA ILE A 65 -4.71 -0.22 -5.48
C ILE A 65 -5.11 0.13 -4.06
N ILE A 66 -5.78 1.27 -3.90
CA ILE A 66 -6.25 1.79 -2.61
C ILE A 66 -7.76 1.87 -2.69
N ARG A 67 -8.45 1.15 -1.80
CA ARG A 67 -9.90 1.22 -1.65
C ARG A 67 -10.25 1.80 -0.31
N THR A 68 -11.11 2.80 -0.29
CA THR A 68 -11.58 3.42 0.94
C THR A 68 -13.09 3.37 1.08
N GLU A 69 -13.57 3.20 2.30
CA GLU A 69 -14.99 3.26 2.67
C GLU A 69 -15.13 4.13 3.91
N ASP A 70 -15.88 5.23 3.78
CA ASP A 70 -16.06 6.27 4.81
C ASP A 70 -14.78 6.78 5.47
N PHE A 71 -13.64 6.65 4.76
CA PHE A 71 -12.32 6.99 5.28
C PHE A 71 -12.16 8.51 5.48
N SER A 72 -11.78 8.91 6.69
CA SER A 72 -11.41 10.28 7.03
C SER A 72 -9.95 10.37 7.49
N GLY A 73 -9.17 11.22 6.82
CA GLY A 73 -7.76 11.43 7.09
C GLY A 73 -6.93 11.46 5.80
N LYS A 74 -5.64 11.15 5.92
CA LYS A 74 -4.71 11.01 4.79
C LYS A 74 -3.92 9.70 4.91
N ILE A 75 -3.62 9.10 3.76
CA ILE A 75 -2.77 7.92 3.66
C ILE A 75 -1.51 8.32 2.90
N LYS A 76 -0.35 8.15 3.52
CA LYS A 76 0.95 8.27 2.86
C LYS A 76 1.48 6.86 2.60
N ILE A 77 1.86 6.58 1.36
CA ILE A 77 2.43 5.29 0.95
C ILE A 77 3.81 5.57 0.38
N GLU A 78 4.81 4.89 0.92
CA GLU A 78 6.16 4.94 0.43
C GLU A 78 6.57 3.55 0.00
N LEU A 79 6.91 3.41 -1.28
CA LEU A 79 7.46 2.19 -1.83
C LEU A 79 8.89 2.48 -2.26
N ARG A 80 9.85 1.73 -1.71
CA ARG A 80 11.28 1.95 -1.96
C ARG A 80 11.95 0.65 -2.32
N LYS A 81 12.90 0.69 -3.25
CA LYS A 81 13.80 -0.44 -3.48
C LYS A 81 14.56 -0.74 -2.18
N SER A 82 14.61 -2.01 -1.77
CA SER A 82 15.50 -2.45 -0.68
C SER A 82 16.76 -3.07 -1.27
N LEU A 83 17.91 -2.77 -0.68
CA LEU A 83 19.20 -3.36 -1.03
C LEU A 83 19.28 -4.84 -0.64
#